data_AF-A0A1T4P889-F1
#
_entry.id   AF-A0A1T4P889-F1
#
_cell.length_a   1.000
_cell.length_b   1.000
_cell.length_c   1.000
_cell.angle_alpha   90.00
_cell.angle_beta   90.00
_cell.angle_gamma   90.00
#
_symmetry.space_group_name_H-M   'P 1'
#
loop_
_entity.id
_entity.type
_entity.pdbx_description
1 polymer ?
#
loop_
_entity_poly.entity_id
_entity_poly.type
_entity_poly.pdbx_seq_one_letter_code
_entity_poly.pdbx_strand_id
1 'polypeptide(L)' 'MSDNKQNTGKQDDIRVDLNDPSEVEYLHRQYPHKTHEQIRQAVKEFGPLRKDIEKALKAG' A
#
# COMPACT_ATOMS: atom_id res chain seq x y z
N MET A 1 35.61 -2.34 6.58
CA MET A 1 34.32 -1.67 6.81
C MET A 1 33.40 -2.16 5.72
N SER A 2 32.45 -3.04 6.05
CA SER A 2 31.56 -3.67 5.07
C SER A 2 30.16 -3.08 5.23
N ASP A 3 29.74 -2.29 4.25
CA ASP A 3 28.39 -1.75 4.13
C ASP A 3 27.37 -2.89 4.05
N ASN A 4 26.62 -3.09 5.14
CA ASN A 4 25.49 -4.02 5.19
C ASN A 4 24.32 -3.47 4.37
N LYS A 5 24.36 -3.66 3.04
CA LYS A 5 23.24 -3.43 2.11
C LYS A 5 22.14 -4.52 2.20
N GLN A 6 21.83 -5.01 3.41
CA GLN A 6 20.88 -6.14 3.58
C GLN A 6 19.47 -5.74 4.05
N ASN A 7 19.18 -4.45 4.30
CA ASN A 7 17.89 -4.03 4.89
C ASN A 7 16.93 -3.26 3.96
N THR A 8 17.25 -3.05 2.68
CA THR A 8 16.39 -2.23 1.80
C THR A 8 15.40 -3.02 0.94
N GLY A 9 15.46 -4.35 0.90
CA GLY A 9 14.67 -5.14 -0.07
C GLY A 9 13.23 -5.46 0.32
N LYS A 10 12.90 -5.53 1.61
CA LYS A 10 11.56 -6.00 2.06
C LYS A 10 10.57 -4.88 2.38
N GLN A 11 11.02 -3.65 2.60
CA GLN A 11 10.12 -2.55 2.98
C GLN A 11 9.43 -1.90 1.76
N ASP A 12 10.04 -1.95 0.58
CA ASP A 12 9.45 -1.41 -0.65
C ASP A 12 8.31 -2.29 -1.19
N ASP A 13 8.41 -3.62 -1.09
CA ASP A 13 7.35 -4.58 -1.49
C ASP A 13 6.02 -4.38 -0.71
N ILE A 14 6.09 -3.70 0.43
CA ILE A 14 4.95 -3.40 1.30
C ILE A 14 4.40 -2.00 1.06
N ARG A 15 5.01 -1.19 0.19
CA ARG A 15 4.56 0.18 -0.07
C ARG A 15 3.70 0.23 -1.32
N VAL A 16 2.56 0.90 -1.19
CA VAL A 16 1.62 1.20 -2.26
C VAL A 16 2.00 2.55 -2.81
N ASP A 17 2.46 2.57 -4.05
CA ASP A 17 2.70 3.81 -4.77
C ASP A 17 1.39 4.30 -5.41
N LEU A 18 1.02 5.55 -5.12
CA LEU A 18 -0.21 6.14 -5.65
C LEU A 18 -0.06 6.65 -7.09
N ASN A 19 1.17 6.79 -7.58
CA ASN A 19 1.44 7.18 -8.95
C ASN A 19 1.37 5.97 -9.88
N ASP A 20 1.54 4.75 -9.34
CA ASP A 20 1.29 3.50 -10.04
C ASP A 20 -0.21 3.13 -9.99
N PRO A 21 -0.94 3.18 -11.12
CA PRO A 21 -2.35 2.80 -11.15
C PRO A 21 -2.57 1.30 -10.90
N SER A 22 -1.57 0.46 -11.19
CA SER A 22 -1.65 -1.00 -11.02
C SER A 22 -1.72 -1.39 -9.55
N GLU A 23 -1.02 -0.67 -8.67
CA GLU A 23 -1.08 -0.85 -7.21
C GLU A 23 -2.49 -0.54 -6.66
N VAL A 24 -3.11 0.54 -7.14
CA VAL A 24 -4.49 0.90 -6.76
C VAL A 24 -5.50 -0.11 -7.31
N GLU A 25 -5.34 -0.55 -8.56
CA GLU A 25 -6.16 -1.61 -9.14
C GLU A 25 -6.00 -2.94 -8.41
N TYR A 26 -4.78 -3.29 -8.01
CA TYR A 26 -4.50 -4.52 -7.25
C TYR A 26 -5.27 -4.52 -5.92
N LEU A 27 -5.24 -3.40 -5.20
CA LEU A 27 -6.02 -3.25 -3.97
C LEU A 27 -7.53 -3.28 -4.23
N HIS A 28 -8.02 -2.70 -5.32
CA HIS A 28 -9.44 -2.77 -5.68
C HIS A 28 -9.90 -4.19 -6.00
N ARG A 29 -9.05 -5.01 -6.62
CA ARG A 29 -9.34 -6.43 -6.84
C ARG A 29 -9.45 -7.21 -5.54
N GLN A 30 -8.64 -6.89 -4.54
CA GLN A 30 -8.69 -7.48 -3.20
C GLN A 30 -9.90 -6.97 -2.38
N TYR A 31 -10.25 -5.71 -2.57
CA TYR A 31 -11.33 -5.01 -1.87
C TYR A 31 -12.34 -4.44 -2.86
N PRO A 32 -13.12 -5.28 -3.57
CA PRO A 32 -14.04 -4.85 -4.63
C PRO A 32 -15.22 -4.00 -4.11
N HIS A 33 -15.39 -3.95 -2.79
CA HIS A 33 -16.38 -3.12 -2.09
C HIS A 33 -15.85 -1.72 -1.78
N LYS A 34 -14.57 -1.43 -2.05
CA LYS A 34 -13.95 -0.12 -1.87
C LYS A 34 -13.67 0.50 -3.23
N THR A 35 -13.94 1.79 -3.40
CA THR A 35 -13.64 2.49 -4.65
C THR A 35 -12.16 2.84 -4.75
N HIS A 36 -11.65 3.07 -5.97
CA HIS A 36 -10.30 3.57 -6.17
C HIS A 36 -10.02 4.87 -5.37
N GLU A 37 -11.02 5.75 -5.22
CA GLU A 37 -10.90 6.94 -4.40
C GLU A 37 -10.71 6.62 -2.93
N GLN A 38 -11.49 5.68 -2.38
CA GLN A 38 -11.34 5.24 -0.99
C GLN A 38 -9.97 4.61 -0.73
N ILE A 39 -9.44 3.84 -1.68
CA ILE A 39 -8.10 3.26 -1.59
C ILE A 39 -7.04 4.37 -1.57
N ARG A 40 -7.13 5.33 -2.51
CA ARG A 40 -6.21 6.48 -2.55
C ARG A 40 -6.27 7.32 -1.27
N GLN A 41 -7.46 7.49 -0.73
CA GLN A 41 -7.68 8.24 0.51
C GLN A 41 -7.09 7.50 1.71
N ALA A 42 -7.28 6.18 1.79
CA ALA A 42 -6.65 5.35 2.82
C ALA A 42 -5.12 5.42 2.76
N VAL A 43 -4.54 5.39 1.56
CA VAL A 43 -3.08 5.53 1.39
C VAL A 43 -2.58 6.92 1.82
N LYS A 44 -3.36 7.98 1.56
CA LYS A 44 -3.01 9.35 2.01
C LYS A 44 -3.15 9.51 3.52
N GLU A 45 -4.14 8.89 4.13
CA GLU A 45 -4.47 9.04 5.55
C GLU A 45 -3.60 8.15 6.46
N PHE A 46 -3.38 6.90 6.06
CA PHE A 46 -2.63 5.89 6.83
C PHE A 46 -1.18 5.74 6.35
N GLY A 47 -0.84 6.34 5.22
CA GLY A 47 0.48 6.26 4.59
C GLY A 47 0.60 5.15 3.54
N PRO A 48 1.74 5.07 2.84
CA PRO A 48 1.95 4.12 1.74
C PRO A 48 2.07 2.67 2.19
N LEU A 49 2.04 2.36 3.49
CA LEU A 49 2.20 0.99 3.96
C LEU A 49 0.94 0.15 3.70
N ARG A 50 1.07 -0.89 2.87
CA ARG A 50 0.00 -1.82 2.48
C ARG A 50 -0.70 -2.41 3.69
N LYS A 51 0.02 -2.76 4.77
CA LYS A 51 -0.58 -3.25 6.03
C LYS A 51 -1.54 -2.25 6.68
N ASP A 52 -1.18 -0.97 6.72
CA ASP A 52 -2.01 0.06 7.34
C ASP A 52 -3.24 0.35 6.48
N ILE A 53 -3.06 0.35 5.15
CA ILE A 53 -4.15 0.47 4.17
C ILE A 53 -5.10 -0.73 4.29
N GLU A 54 -4.60 -1.97 4.29
CA GLU A 54 -5.39 -3.19 4.45
C GLU A 54 -6.18 -3.20 5.77
N LYS A 55 -5.57 -2.69 6.84
CA LYS A 55 -6.23 -2.55 8.14
C LYS A 55 -7.38 -1.53 8.06
N ALA A 56 -7.17 -0.39 7.42
CA ALA A 56 -8.21 0.61 7.21
C ALA A 56 -9.35 0.09 6.33
N LEU A 57 -9.02 -0.61 5.23
CA LEU A 57 -10.01 -1.15 4.29
C LEU A 57 -10.80 -2.33 4.89
N LYS A 58 -10.22 -3.13 5.80
CA LYS A 58 -10.93 -4.19 6.55
C LYS A 58 -11.82 -3.66 7.67
N ALA A 59 -11.50 -2.50 8.24
CA ALA A 59 -12.17 -2.00 9.43
C ALA A 59 -13.53 -1.34 9.17
N GLY A 60 -13.92 -1.12 7.91
CA GLY A 60 -15.19 -0.46 7.57
C GLY A 60 -15.82 -0.98 6.29
#